data_AF-A0A9E5Y1L3-F1
#
_entry.id   AF-A0A9E5Y1L3-F1
#
_cell.length_a   1.000
_cell.length_b   1.000
_cell.length_c   1.000
_cell.angle_alpha   90.00
_cell.angle_beta   90.00
_cell.angle_gamma   90.00
#
_symmetry.space_group_name_H-M   'P 1'
#
loop_
_entity.id
_entity.type
_entity.pdbx_description
1 polymer ?
#
loop_
_entity_poly.entity_id
_entity_poly.type
_entity_poly.pdbx_seq_one_letter_code
_entity_poly.pdbx_strand_id
1 'polypeptide(L)'
;MNLKIALGQINPGSKSVAENVKWAIEGAALAAQQGAKILCLPELFPFGLLKGHSQVETAAAVTVDILDILRENAQSNDIAIMAGLPYA
;
A
#
# COMPACT_ATOMS: atom_id res chain seq x y z
N MET A 1 15.72 -12.15 18.76
CA MET A 1 15.41 -11.59 17.43
C MET A 1 14.56 -10.36 17.65
N ASN A 2 15.00 -9.18 17.17
CA ASN A 2 14.22 -7.94 17.31
C ASN A 2 13.48 -7.69 16.00
N LEU A 3 12.14 -7.71 16.05
CA LEU A 3 11.28 -7.37 14.91
C LEU A 3 11.10 -5.84 14.87
N LYS A 4 11.48 -5.21 13.77
CA LYS A 4 11.25 -3.77 13.53
C LYS A 4 10.13 -3.59 12.51
N ILE A 5 9.15 -2.77 12.84
CA ILE A 5 7.96 -2.51 12.02
C ILE A 5 7.92 -1.02 11.68
N ALA A 6 7.59 -0.71 10.43
CA ALA A 6 7.34 0.64 9.95
C ALA A 6 5.82 0.85 9.76
N LEU A 7 5.35 2.05 10.09
CA LEU A 7 3.97 2.47 9.87
C LEU A 7 3.95 3.54 8.77
N GLY A 8 3.25 3.26 7.68
CA GLY A 8 2.97 4.23 6.63
C GLY A 8 1.80 5.13 7.06
N GLN A 9 1.98 6.44 6.94
CA GLN A 9 0.90 7.40 7.09
C GLN A 9 0.84 8.26 5.83
N ILE A 10 -0.27 8.15 5.10
CA ILE A 10 -0.49 8.87 3.83
C ILE A 10 -1.84 9.58 3.87
N ASN A 11 -1.97 10.68 3.11
CA ASN A 11 -3.24 11.35 2.87
C ASN A 11 -3.75 11.03 1.46
N PRO A 12 -4.58 9.98 1.29
CA PRO A 12 -5.01 9.54 -0.04
C PRO A 12 -5.96 10.52 -0.72
N GLY A 13 -6.70 11.34 0.05
CA GLY A 13 -7.70 12.27 -0.49
C GLY A 13 -7.13 13.43 -1.32
N SER A 14 -5.80 13.62 -1.30
CA SER A 14 -5.12 14.67 -2.07
C SER A 14 -4.49 14.20 -3.39
N LYS A 15 -4.57 12.91 -3.73
CA LYS A 15 -3.75 12.29 -4.78
C LYS A 15 -4.53 11.26 -5.62
N SER A 16 -3.98 10.96 -6.79
CA SER A 16 -4.46 9.86 -7.62
C SER A 16 -4.05 8.51 -7.03
N VAL A 17 -4.73 7.43 -7.44
CA VAL A 17 -4.38 6.04 -7.05
C VAL A 17 -2.92 5.73 -7.36
N ALA A 18 -2.45 6.07 -8.57
CA ALA A 18 -1.07 5.84 -8.98
C ALA A 18 -0.06 6.57 -8.07
N GLU A 19 -0.36 7.80 -7.67
CA GLU A 19 0.48 8.57 -6.75
C GLU A 19 0.49 7.98 -5.34
N ASN A 20 -0.64 7.47 -4.86
CA ASN A 20 -0.72 6.78 -3.56
C ASN A 20 0.08 5.47 -3.56
N VAL A 21 0.02 4.70 -4.65
CA VAL A 21 0.81 3.47 -4.83
C VAL A 21 2.30 3.78 -4.92
N LYS A 22 2.69 4.83 -5.65
CA LYS A 22 4.08 5.30 -5.70
C LYS A 22 4.64 5.61 -4.31
N TRP A 23 3.86 6.26 -3.46
CA TRP A 23 4.26 6.54 -2.08
C TRP A 23 4.41 5.29 -1.21
N ALA A 24 3.57 4.27 -1.42
CA ALA A 24 3.75 2.99 -0.74
C ALA A 24 5.08 2.31 -1.15
N ILE A 25 5.43 2.35 -2.43
CA ILE A 25 6.70 1.83 -2.97
C ILE A 25 7.91 2.56 -2.36
N GLU A 26 7.87 3.90 -2.35
CA GLU A 26 8.92 4.74 -1.77
C GLU A 26 9.05 4.49 -0.25
N GLY A 27 7.91 4.37 0.44
CA GLY A 27 7.85 4.06 1.87
C GLY A 27 8.44 2.68 2.20
N ALA A 28 8.20 1.67 1.37
CA ALA A 28 8.74 0.33 1.56
C ALA A 28 10.27 0.31 1.42
N ALA A 29 10.80 0.98 0.39
CA ALA A 29 12.24 1.12 0.20
C ALA A 29 12.90 1.84 1.40
N LEU A 30 12.30 2.94 1.87
CA LEU A 30 12.78 3.68 3.04
C LEU A 30 12.71 2.84 4.32
N ALA A 31 11.62 2.10 4.53
CA ALA A 31 11.45 1.22 5.69
C ALA A 31 12.51 0.10 5.70
N ALA A 32 12.77 -0.52 4.55
CA ALA A 32 13.79 -1.54 4.39
C ALA A 32 15.19 -0.99 4.67
N GLN A 33 15.53 0.19 4.13
CA GLN A 33 16.81 0.87 4.42
C GLN A 33 17.01 1.16 5.92
N GLN A 34 15.92 1.41 6.65
CA GLN A 34 15.94 1.60 8.11
C GLN A 34 15.92 0.27 8.90
N GLY A 35 15.96 -0.88 8.23
CA GLY A 35 15.98 -2.20 8.84
C GLY A 35 14.62 -2.71 9.33
N ALA A 36 13.51 -2.12 8.89
CA ALA A 36 12.19 -2.68 9.15
C ALA A 36 11.99 -3.99 8.36
N LYS A 37 11.22 -4.92 8.92
CA LYS A 37 10.84 -6.19 8.29
C LYS A 37 9.41 -6.20 7.78
N ILE A 38 8.59 -5.25 8.24
CA ILE A 38 7.20 -5.08 7.83
C ILE A 38 6.93 -3.59 7.67
N LEU A 39 6.28 -3.21 6.57
CA LEU A 39 5.59 -1.93 6.42
C LEU A 39 4.08 -2.17 6.50
N CYS A 40 3.42 -1.52 7.45
CA CYS A 40 1.97 -1.50 7.54
C CYS A 40 1.42 -0.22 6.91
N LEU A 41 0.58 -0.36 5.88
CA LEU A 41 -0.09 0.75 5.22
C LEU A 41 -1.48 0.97 5.80
N PRO A 42 -2.03 2.20 5.68
CA PRO A 42 -3.41 2.46 6.08
C PRO A 42 -4.42 1.61 5.31
N GLU A 43 -5.60 1.45 5.89
CA GLU A 43 -6.74 0.86 5.19
C GLU A 43 -7.09 1.69 3.95
N LEU A 44 -7.35 1.01 2.82
CA LEU A 44 -7.73 1.60 1.54
C LEU A 44 -6.76 2.70 1.07
N PHE A 45 -5.48 2.57 1.40
CA PHE A 45 -4.44 3.56 1.09
C PHE A 45 -4.42 4.03 -0.39
N PRO A 46 -4.73 3.22 -1.43
CA PRO A 46 -4.68 3.72 -2.80
C PRO A 46 -5.85 4.67 -3.12
N PHE A 47 -7.00 4.44 -2.47
CA PHE A 47 -8.28 5.02 -2.88
C PHE A 47 -8.82 6.05 -1.88
N GLY A 48 -8.38 5.98 -0.63
CA GLY A 48 -9.03 6.68 0.47
C GLY A 48 -10.38 6.07 0.85
N LEU A 49 -11.18 6.82 1.60
CA LEU A 49 -12.46 6.34 2.09
C LEU A 49 -13.50 6.28 0.94
N LEU A 50 -13.82 5.06 0.52
CA LEU A 50 -14.86 4.77 -0.47
C LEU A 50 -16.25 4.92 0.18
N LYS A 51 -17.15 5.72 -0.41
CA LYS A 51 -18.46 6.06 0.18
C LYS A 51 -19.67 5.46 -0.55
N GLY A 52 -19.47 4.66 -1.59
CA GLY A 52 -20.57 4.07 -2.37
C GLY A 52 -20.15 2.84 -3.19
N HIS A 53 -21.14 2.02 -3.55
CA HIS A 53 -20.93 0.74 -4.25
C HIS A 53 -20.16 0.90 -5.58
N SER A 54 -20.51 1.90 -6.40
CA SER A 54 -19.83 2.14 -7.68
C SER A 54 -18.35 2.48 -7.52
N GLN A 55 -17.97 3.13 -6.42
CA GLN A 55 -16.57 3.43 -6.12
C GLN A 55 -15.82 2.17 -5.69
N VAL A 56 -16.49 1.25 -4.98
CA VAL A 56 -15.94 -0.06 -4.60
C VAL A 56 -15.70 -0.92 -5.83
N GLU A 57 -16.66 -1.01 -6.74
CA GLU A 57 -16.51 -1.78 -7.99
C GLU A 57 -15.35 -1.25 -8.85
N THR A 58 -15.25 0.08 -8.98
CA THR A 58 -14.14 0.73 -9.71
C THR A 58 -12.80 0.44 -9.05
N ALA A 59 -12.73 0.46 -7.72
CA ALA A 59 -11.51 0.17 -6.97
C ALA A 59 -11.13 -1.32 -7.04
N ALA A 60 -12.11 -2.22 -6.97
CA ALA A 60 -11.92 -3.66 -7.13
C ALA A 60 -11.32 -4.01 -8.51
N ALA A 61 -11.77 -3.34 -9.57
CA ALA A 61 -11.29 -3.58 -10.94
C ALA A 61 -9.77 -3.36 -11.12
N VAL A 62 -9.16 -2.49 -10.32
CA VAL A 62 -7.71 -2.18 -10.37
C VAL A 62 -6.93 -2.77 -9.18
N THR A 63 -7.60 -3.49 -8.28
CA THR A 63 -6.98 -4.01 -7.05
C THR A 63 -5.95 -5.11 -7.34
N VAL A 64 -6.19 -5.95 -8.35
CA VAL A 64 -5.25 -7.01 -8.75
C VAL A 64 -3.92 -6.41 -9.20
N ASP A 65 -3.96 -5.38 -10.06
CA ASP A 65 -2.75 -4.70 -10.53
C ASP A 65 -1.96 -4.07 -9.37
N ILE A 66 -2.66 -3.45 -8.41
CA ILE A 66 -2.03 -2.88 -7.21
C ILE A 66 -1.38 -3.97 -6.36
N LEU A 67 -2.03 -5.12 -6.19
CA LEU A 67 -1.47 -6.26 -5.45
C LEU A 67 -0.19 -6.78 -6.10
N ASP A 68 -0.16 -6.86 -7.43
CA ASP A 68 1.02 -7.31 -8.17
C ASP A 68 2.19 -6.34 -8.01
N ILE A 69 1.93 -5.02 -8.13
CA ILE A 69 2.92 -3.97 -7.88
C ILE A 69 3.48 -4.05 -6.45
N LEU A 70 2.62 -4.19 -5.44
CA LEU A 70 3.05 -4.30 -4.05
C LEU A 70 3.86 -5.57 -3.80
N ARG A 71 3.50 -6.69 -4.44
CA ARG A 71 4.23 -7.95 -4.34
C ARG A 71 5.65 -7.84 -4.91
N GLU A 72 5.77 -7.30 -6.12
CA GLU A 72 7.07 -7.08 -6.76
C GLU A 72 7.96 -6.13 -5.95
N ASN A 73 7.36 -5.08 -5.37
CA ASN A 73 8.07 -4.13 -4.53
C ASN A 73 8.52 -4.74 -3.20
N ALA A 74 7.68 -5.53 -2.55
CA ALA A 74 8.01 -6.26 -1.33
C ALA A 74 9.20 -7.21 -1.56
N GLN A 75 9.18 -7.96 -2.67
CA GLN A 75 10.26 -8.85 -3.08
C GLN A 75 11.56 -8.09 -3.33
N SER A 76 11.49 -6.98 -4.07
CA SER A 76 12.67 -6.19 -4.45
C SER A 76 13.36 -5.53 -3.26
N ASN A 77 12.62 -5.23 -2.18
CA ASN A 77 13.15 -4.54 -0.99
C ASN A 77 13.38 -5.46 0.22
N ASP A 78 13.17 -6.79 0.10
CA ASP A 78 13.25 -7.75 1.21
C ASP A 78 12.44 -7.30 2.46
N ILE A 79 11.20 -6.86 2.24
CA ILE A 79 10.29 -6.38 3.28
C ILE A 79 8.88 -6.91 3.06
N ALA A 80 8.19 -7.30 4.15
CA ALA A 80 6.76 -7.61 4.07
C ALA A 80 5.93 -6.32 3.99
N ILE A 81 4.85 -6.34 3.20
CA ILE A 81 3.89 -5.23 3.11
C ILE A 81 2.52 -5.72 3.58
N MET A 82 1.95 -5.04 4.57
CA MET A 82 0.56 -5.23 5.02
C MET A 82 -0.28 -4.09 4.47
N ALA A 83 -1.25 -4.40 3.62
CA ALA A 83 -2.11 -3.42 2.97
C ALA A 83 -3.59 -3.79 3.09
N GLY A 84 -4.45 -2.80 3.32
CA GLY A 84 -5.90 -2.94 3.21
C GLY A 84 -6.38 -2.51 1.83
N LEU A 85 -7.00 -3.40 1.07
CA LEU A 85 -7.55 -3.17 -0.26
C LEU A 85 -9.01 -3.64 -0.31
N PRO A 86 -9.85 -3.11 -1.23
CA PRO A 86 -11.18 -3.65 -1.48
C PRO A 86 -11.09 -5.14 -1.84
N TYR A 87 -12.08 -5.91 -1.39
CA TYR A 87 -12.24 -7.28 -1.88
C TYR A 87 -12.74 -7.21 -3.33
N ALA A 88 -12.01 -7.85 -4.25
CA ALA A 88 -12.40 -7.98 -5.65
C ALA A 88 -13.34 -9.17 -5.85
#